data_AF-X1H4K2-F1
#
_entry.id   AF-X1H4K2-F1
#
_cell.length_a   1.000
_cell.length_b   1.000
_cell.length_c   1.000
_cell.angle_alpha   90.00
_cell.angle_beta   90.00
_cell.angle_gamma   90.00
#
_symmetry.space_group_name_H-M   'P 1'
#
loop_
_entity.id
_entity.type
_entity.pdbx_description
1 polymer ?
#
loop_
_entity_poly.entity_id
_entity_poly.type
_entity_poly.pdbx_seq_one_letter_code
_entity_poly.pdbx_strand_id
1 'polypeptide(L)' 'AKIARAHSEKLPCMLVVGPKEARSNTVNVRTRGDKETRTVEIGEFLRMAKRKIADKKIDLAFEIDD' A
#
# COMPACT_ATOMS: atom_id res chain seq x y z
N ALA A 1 -6.40 14.37 10.06
CA ALA A 1 -6.95 15.02 8.86
C ALA A 1 -6.79 14.19 7.56
N LYS A 2 -5.59 13.75 7.16
CA LYS A 2 -5.39 13.07 5.85
C LYS A 2 -5.88 11.61 5.78
N ILE A 3 -5.62 10.82 6.82
CA ILE A 3 -6.03 9.39 6.86
C ILE A 3 -7.56 9.25 6.93
N ALA A 4 -8.24 10.11 7.70
CA ALA A 4 -9.69 10.11 7.81
C ALA A 4 -10.39 10.38 6.46
N ARG A 5 -9.85 11.30 5.65
CA ARG A 5 -10.37 11.59 4.31
C ARG A 5 -10.19 10.42 3.35
N ALA A 6 -9.03 9.77 3.37
CA ALA A 6 -8.75 8.60 2.55
C ALA A 6 -9.67 7.40 2.88
N HIS A 7 -10.05 7.23 4.15
CA HIS A 7 -11.07 6.25 4.55
C HIS A 7 -12.45 6.58 3.96
N SER A 8 -12.84 7.86 3.94
CA SER A 8 -14.11 8.32 3.37
C SER A 8 -14.19 8.14 1.84
N GLU A 9 -13.08 8.34 1.14
CA GLU A 9 -12.97 8.17 -0.32
C GLU A 9 -12.91 6.68 -0.76
N LYS A 10 -13.02 5.74 0.20
CA LYS A 10 -12.98 4.29 -0.03
C LYS A 10 -11.76 3.84 -0.84
N LEU A 11 -10.62 4.53 -0.65
CA LEU A 11 -9.41 4.22 -1.39
C LEU A 11 -8.97 2.77 -1.10
N PRO A 12 -8.61 1.99 -2.13
CA PRO A 12 -8.23 0.58 -1.97
C PRO A 12 -6.97 0.40 -1.12
N CYS A 13 -6.04 1.36 -1.19
CA CYS A 13 -4.85 1.39 -0.37
C CYS A 13 -4.42 2.83 -0.06
N MET A 14 -3.67 2.99 1.03
CA MET A 14 -3.03 4.23 1.44
C MET A 14 -1.53 3.99 1.58
N LEU A 15 -0.74 4.93 1.05
CA LEU A 15 0.70 4.97 1.23
C LEU A 15 1.06 6.04 2.25
N VAL A 16 1.80 5.64 3.28
CA VAL A 16 2.34 6.55 4.29
C VAL A 16 3.85 6.55 4.16
N VAL A 17 4.40 7.72 3.87
CA VAL A 17 5.85 7.94 3.75
C VAL A 17 6.24 9.01 4.76
N GLY A 18 6.98 8.60 5.79
CA GLY A 18 7.59 9.48 6.77
C GLY A 18 9.08 9.72 6.49
N PRO A 19 9.76 10.47 7.37
CA PRO A 19 11.18 10.78 7.24
C PRO A 19 12.12 9.55 7.31
N LYS A 20 11.65 8.45 7.91
CA LYS A 20 12.38 7.19 7.98
C LYS A 20 12.25 6.43 6.67
N GLU A 21 11.03 6.30 6.17
CA GLU A 21 10.68 5.64 4.92
C GLU A 21 11.34 6.34 3.72
N ALA A 22 11.35 7.67 3.71
CA ALA A 22 12.01 8.46 2.68
C ALA A 22 13.53 8.25 2.60
N ARG A 23 14.19 7.94 3.73
CA ARG A 23 15.64 7.64 3.74
C ARG A 23 15.93 6.21 3.32
N SER A 24 15.04 5.29 3.64
CA SER A 24 15.18 3.86 3.36
C SER A 24 14.58 3.43 2.02
N ASN A 25 14.03 4.36 1.22
CA ASN A 25 13.30 4.05 -0.02
C ASN A 25 12.18 3.02 0.16
N THR A 26 11.52 3.06 1.32
CA THR A 26 10.41 2.19 1.66
C THR A 26 9.11 2.99 1.75
N VAL A 27 7.98 2.30 1.78
CA VAL A 27 6.65 2.88 1.96
C VAL A 27 5.83 2.00 2.88
N ASN A 28 5.05 2.61 3.76
CA ASN A 28 4.07 1.88 4.55
C ASN A 28 2.75 1.81 3.80
N VAL A 29 2.33 0.60 3.44
CA VAL A 29 1.10 0.32 2.70
C VAL A 29 0.04 -0.09 3.70
N ARG A 30 -1.13 0.55 3.62
CA ARG A 30 -2.33 0.22 4.39
C ARG A 30 -3.45 -0.10 3.44
N THR A 31 -3.98 -1.31 3.49
CA THR A 31 -5.08 -1.76 2.64
C THR A 31 -6.42 -1.53 3.32
N ARG A 32 -7.45 -1.25 2.53
CA ARG A 32 -8.80 -1.04 3.06
C ARG A 32 -9.45 -2.38 3.36
N GLY A 33 -9.76 -2.62 4.64
CA GLY A 33 -10.38 -3.88 5.11
C GLY A 33 -9.39 -4.79 5.84
N ASP A 34 -8.10 -4.52 5.71
CA ASP A 34 -7.06 -5.17 6.48
C ASP A 34 -6.62 -4.28 7.66
N LYS A 35 -6.30 -4.90 8.79
CA LYS A 35 -5.67 -4.20 9.92
C LYS A 35 -4.16 -4.19 9.79
N GLU A 36 -3.60 -5.07 8.97
CA GLU A 36 -2.18 -5.20 8.80
C GLU A 36 -1.64 -4.04 7.96
N THR A 37 -0.56 -3.43 8.45
CA THR A 37 0.19 -2.42 7.70
C THR A 37 1.57 -2.98 7.45
N ARG A 38 2.02 -2.92 6.21
CA ARG A 38 3.29 -3.51 5.80
C ARG A 38 4.19 -2.44 5.25
N THR A 39 5.47 -2.55 5.58
CA THR A 39 6.50 -1.65 5.05
C THR A 39 7.27 -2.41 3.99
N VAL A 40 7.23 -1.92 2.76
CA VAL A 40 7.85 -2.56 1.60
C VAL A 40 8.72 -1.56 0.87
N GLU A 41 9.67 -2.02 0.06
CA GLU A 41 10.42 -1.13 -0.80
C GLU A 41 9.53 -0.52 -1.89
N ILE A 42 9.85 0.71 -2.32
CA ILE A 42 9.11 1.41 -3.38
C ILE A 42 9.07 0.57 -4.67
N GLY A 43 10.20 -0.04 -5.03
CA GLY A 43 10.30 -0.85 -6.26
C GLY A 43 9.41 -2.09 -6.21
N GLU A 44 9.32 -2.72 -5.05
CA GLU A 44 8.47 -3.89 -4.82
C GLU A 44 6.99 -3.52 -4.83
N PHE A 45 6.63 -2.42 -4.14
CA PHE A 45 5.28 -1.87 -4.18
C PHE A 45 4.80 -1.61 -5.61
N LEU A 46 5.64 -0.97 -6.43
CA LEU A 46 5.30 -0.68 -7.83
C LEU A 46 5.08 -1.95 -8.65
N ARG A 47 5.89 -2.99 -8.45
CA ARG A 47 5.71 -4.29 -9.13
C ARG A 47 4.38 -4.93 -8.73
N MET A 48 4.09 -5.01 -7.43
CA MET A 48 2.85 -5.58 -6.91
C MET A 48 1.62 -4.79 -7.37
N ALA A 49 1.66 -3.45 -7.31
CA ALA A 49 0.58 -2.59 -7.74
C ALA A 49 0.28 -2.75 -9.23
N LYS A 50 1.31 -2.77 -10.09
CA LYS A 50 1.16 -3.01 -11.53
C LYS A 50 0.55 -4.38 -11.81
N ARG A 51 1.03 -5.43 -11.13
CA ARG A 51 0.49 -6.80 -11.26
C ARG A 51 -0.99 -6.86 -10.85
N LYS A 52 -1.37 -6.23 -9.74
CA LYS A 52 -2.78 -6.18 -9.30
C LYS A 52 -3.69 -5.46 -10.29
N ILE A 53 -3.23 -4.35 -10.85
CA ILE A 53 -3.99 -3.62 -11.87
C ILE A 53 -4.17 -4.48 -13.12
N ALA A 54 -3.11 -5.20 -13.55
CA ALA A 54 -3.17 -6.11 -14.69
C ALA A 54 -4.11 -7.30 -14.43
N ASP A 55 -4.04 -7.92 -13.26
CA ASP A 55 -4.86 -9.06 -12.86
C ASP A 55 -6.32 -8.67 -12.59
N LYS A 56 -6.63 -7.37 -12.46
CA LYS A 56 -7.94 -6.83 -12.07
C LYS A 56 -8.53 -7.53 -10.83
N LYS A 57 -7.67 -7.95 -9.90
CA LYS A 57 -8.09 -8.61 -8.67
C LYS A 57 -8.90 -7.64 -7.82
N ILE A 58 -10.06 -8.09 -7.39
CA ILE A 58 -10.89 -7.39 -6.41
C ILE A 58 -10.23 -7.45 -5.03
N ASP A 59 -9.42 -8.49 -4.80
CA ASP A 59 -8.70 -8.67 -3.54
C ASP A 59 -7.53 -7.68 -3.37
N LEU A 60 -7.53 -7.00 -2.22
CA LEU A 60 -6.63 -5.91 -1.91
C LEU A 60 -5.41 -6.36 -1.09
N ALA A 61 -5.31 -7.61 -0.63
CA ALA A 61 -4.18 -8.10 0.16
C ALA A 61 -2.86 -8.07 -0.62
N PHE A 62 -1.84 -7.38 -0.08
CA PHE A 62 -0.49 -7.41 -0.64
C PHE A 62 0.22 -8.66 -0.08
N GLU A 63 0.08 -9.75 -0.82
CA GLU A 63 0.86 -10.98 -0.65
C GLU A 63 2.28 -10.71 -1.20
N ILE A 64 3.29 -10.85 -0.36
CA ILE A 64 4.69 -10.89 -0.79
C ILE A 64 5.05 -12.36 -0.89
N ASP A 65 5.45 -12.80 -2.07
CA ASP A 65 6.08 -14.11 -2.24
C ASP A 65 7.46 -14.01 -1.54
N ASP A 66 7.59 -14.60 -0.35
CA ASP A 66 8.84 -14.72 0.45
C ASP A 66 9.91 -15.54 -0.31
#